data_AF-A0A9E5UHH6-F1
#
_entry.id   AF-A0A9E5UHH6-F1
#
_cell.length_a   1.000
_cell.length_b   1.000
_cell.length_c   1.000
_cell.angle_alpha   90.00
_cell.angle_beta   90.00
_cell.angle_gamma   90.00
#
_symmetry.space_group_name_H-M   'P 1'
#
loop_
_entity.id
_entity.type
_entity.pdbx_description
1 polymer ?
#
loop_
_entity_poly.entity_id
_entity_poly.type
_entity_poly.pdbx_seq_one_letter_code
_entity_poly.pdbx_strand_id
1 'polypeptide(L)'
;AFVAGSTDSDDFPIVFPIQPEFQGGGDGFVTKIAADGSSLLYSTYLGGSGGDLVDSIATDNNGNVFLTGVTSSPDFPQYIPLPGSEYQGGSEAFVT
;
A
#
# COMPACT_ATOMS: atom_id res chain seq x y z
N ALA A 1 11.16 -2.25 -11.14
CA ALA A 1 11.38 -1.54 -9.86
C ALA A 1 10.05 -1.46 -9.12
N PHE A 2 10.05 -1.16 -7.82
CA PHE A 2 8.84 -0.80 -7.10
C PHE A 2 8.90 0.67 -6.67
N VAL A 3 7.74 1.32 -6.68
CA VAL A 3 7.51 2.68 -6.20
C VAL A 3 6.34 2.61 -5.24
N ALA A 4 6.44 3.29 -4.11
CA ALA A 4 5.35 3.41 -3.16
C ALA A 4 5.26 4.84 -2.64
N GLY A 5 4.09 5.21 -2.12
CA GLY A 5 3.78 6.52 -1.58
C GLY A 5 2.33 6.60 -1.15
N SER A 6 1.76 7.80 -1.13
CA SER A 6 0.33 8.02 -0.94
C SER A 6 -0.27 8.81 -2.10
N THR A 7 -1.58 8.69 -2.28
CA THR A 7 -2.36 9.38 -3.31
C THR A 7 -3.73 9.76 -2.77
N ASP A 8 -4.20 10.97 -3.08
CA ASP A 8 -5.58 11.41 -2.83
C ASP A 8 -6.48 11.24 -4.08
N SER A 9 -5.92 10.72 -5.17
CA SER A 9 -6.64 10.47 -6.43
C SER A 9 -7.39 9.13 -6.39
N ASP A 10 -8.66 9.16 -6.79
CA ASP A 10 -9.51 7.97 -7.01
C ASP A 10 -9.31 7.34 -8.40
N ASP A 11 -8.56 8.00 -9.28
CA ASP A 11 -8.22 7.57 -10.64
C ASP A 11 -6.74 7.19 -10.84
N PHE A 12 -6.03 6.85 -9.75
CA PHE A 12 -4.64 6.40 -9.83
C PHE A 12 -4.50 5.16 -10.74
N PRO A 13 -3.45 5.07 -11.58
CA PRO A 13 -3.28 3.93 -12.48
C PRO A 13 -3.13 2.61 -11.72
N ILE A 14 -4.12 1.72 -11.87
CA ILE A 14 -4.13 0.37 -11.28
C ILE A 14 -3.92 -0.71 -12.33
N VAL A 15 -3.16 -1.75 -11.98
CA VAL A 15 -2.87 -2.91 -12.84
C VAL A 15 -2.80 -4.15 -11.96
N PHE A 16 -3.67 -5.14 -12.19
CA PHE A 16 -3.81 -6.35 -11.36
C PHE A 16 -3.84 -6.06 -9.84
N PRO A 17 -4.67 -5.11 -9.36
CA PRO A 17 -4.62 -4.65 -7.97
C PRO A 17 -5.10 -5.71 -6.97
N ILE A 18 -4.62 -5.61 -5.73
CA ILE A 18 -5.21 -6.32 -4.59
C ILE A 18 -6.38 -5.48 -4.03
N GLN A 19 -6.20 -4.17 -3.92
CA GLN A 19 -7.23 -3.19 -3.60
C GLN A 19 -7.48 -2.31 -4.84
N PRO A 20 -8.60 -2.55 -5.56
CA PRO A 20 -8.90 -1.84 -6.81
C PRO A 20 -9.46 -0.44 -6.60
N GLU A 21 -9.89 -0.11 -5.39
CA GLU A 21 -10.64 1.12 -5.09
C GLU A 21 -9.96 1.91 -3.98
N PHE A 22 -9.91 3.23 -4.18
CA PHE A 22 -9.57 4.21 -3.16
C PHE A 22 -10.65 4.21 -2.06
N GLN A 23 -10.26 4.11 -0.79
CA GLN A 23 -11.21 3.92 0.32
C GLN A 23 -11.50 5.19 1.14
N GLY A 24 -10.66 6.22 1.04
CA GLY A 24 -10.89 7.51 1.70
C GLY A 24 -9.60 8.18 2.15
N GLY A 25 -9.69 9.41 2.67
CA GLY A 25 -8.65 10.14 3.43
C GLY A 25 -7.23 10.31 2.85
N GLY A 26 -6.92 9.71 1.71
CA GLY A 26 -5.58 9.52 1.14
C GLY A 26 -5.14 8.07 1.36
N ASP A 27 -4.89 7.33 0.28
CA ASP A 27 -4.50 5.92 0.35
C ASP A 27 -3.01 5.77 0.03
N GLY A 28 -2.37 4.81 0.68
CA GLY A 28 -1.08 4.31 0.22
C GLY A 28 -1.20 3.71 -1.18
N PHE A 29 -0.11 3.69 -1.95
CA PHE A 29 -0.05 2.90 -3.18
C PHE A 29 1.28 2.17 -3.27
N VAL A 30 1.28 1.07 -4.02
CA VAL A 30 2.50 0.40 -4.47
C VAL A 30 2.36 0.03 -5.94
N THR A 31 3.38 0.37 -6.73
CA THR A 31 3.44 0.17 -8.16
C THR A 31 4.72 -0.57 -8.53
N LYS A 32 4.60 -1.68 -9.26
CA LYS A 32 5.71 -2.36 -9.92
C LYS A 32 5.82 -1.87 -11.36
N ILE A 33 6.98 -1.32 -11.69
CA ILE A 33 7.30 -0.86 -13.05
C ILE A 33 8.18 -1.91 -13.74
N ALA A 34 7.92 -2.14 -15.03
CA ALA A 34 8.77 -2.95 -15.90
C ALA A 34 10.23 -2.47 -15.86
N ALA A 35 11.18 -3.38 -16.08
CA ALA A 35 12.61 -3.08 -15.93
C ALA A 35 13.09 -1.99 -16.90
N ASP A 36 12.42 -1.87 -18.05
CA ASP A 36 12.67 -0.85 -19.07
C ASP A 36 11.88 0.46 -18.86
N GLY A 37 11.05 0.53 -17.81
CA GLY A 37 10.22 1.71 -17.51
C GLY A 37 8.99 1.87 -18.43
N SER A 38 8.70 0.93 -19.32
CA SER A 38 7.68 1.08 -20.36
C SER A 38 6.24 0.95 -19.88
N SER A 39 6.03 0.23 -18.77
CA SER A 39 4.70 -0.18 -18.34
C SER A 39 4.65 -0.48 -16.84
N LEU A 40 3.43 -0.43 -16.30
CA LEU A 40 3.11 -0.94 -14.98
C LEU A 40 2.83 -2.44 -15.09
N LEU A 41 3.52 -3.23 -14.27
CA LEU A 41 3.29 -4.68 -14.15
C LEU A 41 2.29 -5.00 -13.03
N TYR A 42 2.20 -4.11 -12.04
CA TYR A 42 1.30 -4.20 -10.89
C TYR A 42 1.11 -2.80 -10.32
N SER A 43 -0.09 -2.47 -9.86
CA SER A 43 -0.35 -1.22 -9.14
C SER A 43 -1.66 -1.35 -8.36
N THR A 44 -1.64 -0.98 -7.08
CA THR A 44 -2.77 -1.12 -6.15
C THR A 44 -2.81 0.05 -5.17
N TYR A 45 -4.01 0.36 -4.66
CA TYR A 45 -4.17 1.12 -3.42
C TYR A 45 -3.85 0.26 -2.20
N LEU A 46 -3.61 0.90 -1.06
CA LEU A 46 -3.37 0.33 0.26
C LEU A 46 -3.89 1.32 1.31
N GLY A 47 -5.15 1.15 1.72
CA GLY A 47 -5.78 2.04 2.68
C GLY A 47 -7.21 1.65 3.01
N GLY A 48 -7.76 2.34 4.00
CA GLY A 48 -9.14 2.23 4.46
C GLY A 48 -9.84 3.59 4.44
N SER A 49 -10.81 3.78 5.33
CA SER A 49 -11.65 4.98 5.36
C SER A 49 -10.97 6.27 5.83
N GLY A 50 -9.79 6.18 6.44
CA GLY A 50 -8.97 7.27 6.98
C GLY A 50 -7.78 7.62 6.08
N GLY A 51 -6.75 8.25 6.63
CA GLY A 51 -5.53 8.61 5.90
C GLY A 51 -4.44 7.57 6.07
N ASP A 52 -3.87 7.12 4.95
CA ASP A 52 -2.91 6.03 4.84
C ASP A 52 -1.71 6.42 3.98
N LEU A 53 -0.52 6.09 4.46
CA LEU A 53 0.73 6.43 3.80
C LEU A 53 1.71 5.27 3.85
N VAL A 54 2.44 5.07 2.75
CA VAL A 54 3.58 4.15 2.69
C VAL A 54 4.86 4.99 2.73
N ASP A 55 5.65 4.85 3.80
CA ASP A 55 6.90 5.59 4.01
C ASP A 55 8.13 4.90 3.43
N SER A 56 8.14 3.57 3.43
CA SER A 56 9.31 2.79 3.01
C SER A 56 8.92 1.45 2.40
N ILE A 57 9.79 0.97 1.52
CA ILE A 57 9.65 -0.28 0.79
C ILE A 57 10.97 -1.05 0.81
N ALA A 58 10.88 -2.35 1.07
CA ALA A 58 12.00 -3.28 0.97
C ALA A 58 11.57 -4.53 0.20
N THR A 59 12.54 -5.26 -0.34
CA THR A 59 12.30 -6.54 -1.01
C THR A 59 13.32 -7.58 -0.57
N ASP A 60 12.92 -8.85 -0.48
CA ASP A 60 13.85 -9.95 -0.24
C ASP A 60 14.28 -10.65 -1.55
N ASN A 61 15.18 -11.63 -1.43
CA ASN A 61 15.67 -12.42 -2.57
C ASN A 61 14.62 -13.38 -3.15
N ASN A 62 13.51 -13.61 -2.44
CA ASN A 62 12.39 -14.43 -2.93
C ASN A 62 11.38 -13.60 -3.73
N GLY A 63 11.58 -12.27 -3.80
CA GLY A 63 10.68 -11.36 -4.49
C GLY A 63 9.49 -10.92 -3.65
N ASN A 64 9.51 -11.16 -2.34
CA ASN A 64 8.52 -10.60 -1.43
C ASN A 64 8.78 -9.09 -1.31
N VAL A 65 7.69 -8.33 -1.17
CA VAL A 65 7.71 -6.88 -0.96
C VAL A 65 7.24 -6.62 0.45
N PHE A 66 7.97 -5.79 1.18
CA PHE A 66 7.64 -5.36 2.53
C PHE A 66 7.43 -3.86 2.50
N LEU A 67 6.27 -3.41 2.93
CA LEU A 67 5.91 -1.99 3.00
C LEU A 67 5.76 -1.57 4.45
N THR A 68 6.29 -0.42 4.79
CA THR A 68 6.04 0.21 6.09
C THR A 68 5.51 1.60 5.91
N GLY A 69 4.62 2.01 6.80
CA GLY A 69 4.04 3.34 6.76
C GLY A 69 2.99 3.50 7.84
N VAL A 70 2.20 4.56 7.77
CA VAL A 70 1.25 4.92 8.83
C VAL A 70 -0.19 4.78 8.33
N THR A 71 -1.07 4.26 9.18
CA THR A 71 -2.51 4.27 8.96
C THR A 71 -3.23 4.99 10.09
N SER A 72 -4.26 5.79 9.76
CA SER A 72 -5.29 6.25 10.70
C SER A 72 -6.64 5.58 10.46
N SER A 73 -6.68 4.56 9.59
CA SER A 73 -7.88 3.90 9.13
C SER A 73 -8.24 2.75 10.07
N PRO A 74 -9.42 2.78 10.71
CA PRO A 74 -9.85 1.69 11.59
C PRO A 74 -10.13 0.38 10.84
N ASP A 75 -10.31 0.47 9.53
CA ASP A 75 -10.59 -0.59 8.59
C ASP A 75 -9.42 -0.84 7.63
N PHE A 76 -8.19 -0.45 8.01
CA PHE A 76 -7.00 -0.69 7.20
C PHE A 76 -6.87 -2.19 6.85
N PRO A 77 -6.73 -2.53 5.57
CA PRO A 77 -6.78 -3.92 5.14
C PRO A 77 -5.51 -4.68 5.56
N GLN A 78 -5.68 -5.78 6.27
CA GLN A 78 -4.60 -6.70 6.62
C GLN A 78 -4.49 -7.82 5.57
N TYR A 79 -3.63 -7.62 4.57
CA TYR A 79 -3.43 -8.62 3.52
C TYR A 79 -2.48 -9.76 3.93
N ILE A 80 -1.64 -9.56 4.97
CA ILE A 80 -0.85 -10.61 5.62
C ILE A 80 -1.02 -10.50 7.14
N PRO A 81 -1.60 -11.50 7.84
CA PRO A 81 -1.75 -11.45 9.28
C PRO A 81 -0.40 -11.70 9.97
N LEU A 82 0.28 -10.64 10.38
CA LEU A 82 1.32 -10.72 11.40
C LEU A 82 0.65 -10.68 12.78
N PRO A 83 0.92 -11.64 13.69
CA PRO A 83 0.33 -11.60 15.03
C PRO A 83 0.67 -10.29 15.76
N GLY A 84 -0.35 -9.50 16.11
CA GLY A 84 -0.20 -8.25 16.86
C GLY A 84 -0.35 -6.94 16.06
N SER A 85 -0.73 -6.99 14.78
CA SER A 85 -0.97 -5.80 13.95
C SER A 85 -2.41 -5.25 14.02
N GLU A 86 -3.09 -5.36 15.15
CA GLU A 86 -4.46 -4.82 15.31
C GLU A 86 -4.43 -3.29 15.46
N TYR A 87 -5.41 -2.61 14.84
CA TYR A 87 -5.61 -1.18 14.99
C TYR A 87 -6.00 -0.84 16.43
N GLN A 88 -5.09 -0.22 17.17
CA GLN A 88 -5.24 0.24 18.57
C GLN A 88 -5.56 1.74 18.68
N GLY A 89 -5.66 2.44 17.54
CA GLY A 89 -6.08 3.84 17.46
C GLY A 89 -4.91 4.82 17.30
N GLY A 90 -5.07 5.81 16.42
CA GLY A 90 -4.04 6.80 16.10
C GLY A 90 -3.33 6.48 14.78
N SER A 91 -2.11 6.99 14.62
CA SER A 91 -1.22 6.72 13.48
C SER A 91 -0.35 5.49 13.79
N GLU A 92 -0.56 4.38 13.10
CA GLU A 92 0.14 3.13 13.38
C GLU A 92 1.02 2.65 12.25
N ALA A 93 2.19 2.13 12.61
CA ALA A 93 3.10 1.51 11.65
C ALA A 93 2.54 0.16 11.18
N PHE A 94 2.31 -0.02 9.87
CA PHE A 94 1.99 -1.34 9.30
C PHE A 94 3.21 -1.99 8.65
N VAL A 95 3.18 -3.33 8.57
CA VAL A 95 4.08 -4.12 7.71
C VAL A 95 3.21 -5.08 6.91
N THR A 96 3.22 -4.95 5.58
CA THR A 96 2.55 -5.90 4.67
C THR A 96 3.48 -6.33 3.56
#